data_AF-A0A0N4V4Z0-F1
#
_entry.id   AF-A0A0N4V4Z0-F1
#
_cell.length_a   1.000
_cell.length_b   1.000
_cell.length_c   1.000
_cell.angle_alpha   90.00
_cell.angle_beta   90.00
_cell.angle_gamma   90.00
#
_symmetry.space_group_name_H-M   'P 1'
#
loop_
_entity.id
_entity.type
_entity.pdbx_description
1 polymer ?
#
loop_
_entity_poly.entity_id
_entity_poly.type
_entity_poly.pdbx_seq_one_letter_code
_entity_poly.pdbx_strand_id
1 'polypeptide(L)'
;MGNRKPCNCTKSMCLKLYCDCFANGEFCKDCNCKDCRNNLENEAERTRAVKLSLERNPNAFKPKIGVAPRGRVDVERLHQKGCHCKKSNCLKNYCECYEAKVPCTDRCKCISCRNTENDRATKFRNKFSASSDVRPVLGSVQAEMRASSPFSDEESEAETPEPSDPKTLPWFYMTDEVVEAATLCLVAQAEELESEGGVTDEKLEMAILKEFGRCLGQVIENATLQSSVA
;
A
#
# COMPACT_ATOMS: atom_id res chain seq x y z
N MET A 1 -18.18 13.46 6.19
CA MET A 1 -18.22 13.30 4.71
C MET A 1 -17.01 14.01 4.13
N GLY A 2 -16.05 13.28 3.54
CA GLY A 2 -14.80 13.86 3.06
C GLY A 2 -15.03 14.88 1.95
N ASN A 3 -14.33 16.02 2.02
CA ASN A 3 -14.47 17.07 1.02
C ASN A 3 -13.82 16.61 -0.30
N ARG A 4 -14.63 16.49 -1.36
CA ARG A 4 -14.21 15.98 -2.67
C ARG A 4 -13.42 17.05 -3.43
N LYS A 5 -12.41 16.67 -4.22
CA LYS A 5 -11.65 17.64 -5.04
C LYS A 5 -12.56 18.22 -6.13
N PRO A 6 -12.60 19.56 -6.33
CA PRO A 6 -13.39 20.17 -7.38
C PRO A 6 -12.81 19.82 -8.75
N CYS A 7 -13.67 19.44 -9.70
CA CYS A 7 -13.22 19.19 -11.07
C CYS A 7 -12.95 20.51 -11.82
N ASN A 8 -12.09 20.45 -12.84
CA ASN A 8 -11.68 21.60 -13.66
C ASN A 8 -11.99 21.38 -15.15
N CYS A 9 -13.09 20.68 -15.44
CA CYS A 9 -13.42 20.26 -16.80
C CYS A 9 -13.77 21.44 -17.70
N THR A 10 -13.27 21.45 -18.94
CA THR A 10 -13.56 22.52 -19.91
C THR A 10 -14.20 22.04 -21.21
N LYS A 11 -14.10 20.74 -21.54
CA LYS A 11 -14.55 20.19 -22.84
C LYS A 11 -15.55 19.04 -22.72
N SER A 12 -15.72 18.49 -21.51
CA SER A 12 -16.59 17.33 -21.29
C SER A 12 -18.02 17.71 -20.96
N MET A 13 -18.30 18.99 -20.66
CA MET A 13 -19.53 19.46 -20.01
C MET A 13 -19.86 18.65 -18.74
N CYS A 14 -18.85 18.01 -18.16
CA CYS A 14 -18.98 17.04 -17.07
C CYS A 14 -19.89 15.84 -17.40
N LEU A 15 -20.16 15.53 -18.67
CA LEU A 15 -21.00 14.41 -19.10
C LEU A 15 -20.20 13.22 -19.67
N LYS A 16 -18.92 13.13 -19.31
CA LYS A 16 -18.00 12.07 -19.75
C LYS A 16 -17.15 11.62 -18.57
N LEU A 17 -16.70 10.36 -18.59
CA LEU A 17 -15.84 9.76 -17.55
C LEU A 17 -14.45 10.43 -17.38
N TYR A 18 -14.13 11.44 -18.19
CA TYR A 18 -12.98 12.33 -17.95
C TYR A 18 -13.20 13.27 -16.76
N CYS A 19 -14.46 13.49 -16.37
CA CYS A 19 -14.82 14.25 -15.18
C CYS A 19 -14.94 13.29 -14.00
N ASP A 20 -14.14 13.51 -12.95
CA ASP A 20 -14.16 12.64 -11.76
C ASP A 20 -15.52 12.63 -11.06
N CYS A 21 -16.21 13.78 -10.99
CA CYS A 21 -17.57 13.85 -10.42
C CYS A 21 -18.53 12.92 -11.18
N PHE A 22 -18.52 12.99 -12.51
CA PHE A 22 -19.37 12.14 -13.34
C PHE A 22 -18.95 10.67 -13.29
N ALA A 23 -17.65 10.38 -13.32
CA ALA A 23 -17.13 9.02 -13.22
C ALA A 23 -17.52 8.34 -11.90
N ASN A 24 -17.64 9.12 -10.82
CA ASN A 24 -18.13 8.65 -9.52
C ASN A 24 -19.67 8.57 -9.43
N GLY A 25 -20.40 8.92 -10.49
CA GLY A 25 -21.87 8.92 -10.51
C GLY A 25 -22.51 10.10 -9.78
N GLU A 26 -21.73 11.13 -9.43
CA GLU A 26 -22.15 12.24 -8.59
C GLU A 26 -22.39 13.51 -9.42
N PHE A 27 -23.21 14.43 -8.90
CA PHE A 27 -23.33 15.78 -9.47
C PHE A 27 -22.10 16.61 -9.13
N CYS A 28 -21.74 17.53 -10.03
CA CYS A 28 -20.75 18.55 -9.72
C CYS A 28 -21.31 19.47 -8.63
N LYS A 29 -20.54 19.71 -7.58
CA LYS A 29 -20.85 20.64 -6.49
C LYS A 29 -19.61 21.49 -6.20
N ASP A 30 -19.76 22.81 -6.19
CA ASP A 30 -18.67 23.76 -5.92
C ASP A 30 -17.39 23.49 -6.76
N CYS A 31 -17.58 23.20 -8.06
CA CYS A 31 -16.50 22.83 -8.99
C CYS A 31 -16.06 24.00 -9.89
N ASN A 32 -14.86 23.91 -10.47
CA ASN A 32 -14.28 24.92 -11.36
C ASN A 32 -14.55 24.64 -12.85
N CYS A 33 -15.42 23.68 -13.17
CA CYS A 33 -15.73 23.30 -14.54
C CYS A 33 -16.47 24.40 -15.32
N LYS A 34 -16.27 24.43 -16.64
CA LYS A 34 -16.95 25.32 -17.59
C LYS A 34 -18.05 24.57 -18.33
N ASP A 35 -19.16 25.26 -18.60
CA ASP A 35 -20.37 24.72 -19.25
C ASP A 35 -20.82 23.37 -18.68
N CYS A 36 -20.90 23.31 -17.34
CA CYS A 36 -21.26 22.08 -16.63
C CYS A 36 -22.71 21.70 -16.93
N ARG A 37 -22.92 20.46 -17.37
CA ARG A 37 -24.25 19.84 -17.52
C ARG A 37 -24.43 18.63 -16.61
N ASN A 38 -23.53 18.44 -15.65
CA ASN A 38 -23.64 17.42 -14.60
C ASN A 38 -24.25 18.01 -13.32
N ASN A 39 -25.49 18.47 -13.45
CA ASN A 39 -26.29 19.13 -12.41
C ASN A 39 -27.76 18.67 -12.56
N LEU A 40 -28.64 19.11 -11.65
CA LEU A 40 -30.06 18.77 -11.68
C LEU A 40 -30.81 19.47 -12.84
N GLU A 41 -30.39 20.66 -13.24
CA GLU A 41 -31.01 21.45 -14.30
C GLU A 41 -30.93 20.74 -15.68
N ASN A 42 -29.83 20.01 -15.93
CA ASN A 42 -29.60 19.28 -17.17
C ASN A 42 -29.84 17.77 -17.04
N GLU A 43 -30.75 17.34 -16.16
CA GLU A 43 -30.99 15.93 -15.85
C GLU A 43 -31.23 15.05 -17.10
N ALA A 44 -32.04 15.52 -18.06
CA ALA A 44 -32.33 14.76 -19.27
C ALA A 44 -31.07 14.45 -20.11
N GLU A 45 -30.12 15.40 -20.19
CA GLU A 45 -28.85 15.20 -20.89
C GLU A 45 -27.91 14.31 -20.08
N ARG A 46 -27.87 14.51 -18.76
CA ARG A 46 -27.09 13.68 -17.85
C ARG A 46 -27.51 12.21 -17.93
N THR A 47 -28.82 11.94 -17.86
CA THR A 47 -29.37 10.59 -17.93
C THR A 47 -29.04 9.91 -19.26
N ARG A 48 -29.12 10.64 -20.38
CA ARG A 48 -28.66 10.14 -21.68
C ARG A 48 -27.17 9.81 -21.69
N ALA A 49 -26.33 10.67 -21.12
CA ALA A 49 -24.88 10.44 -21.03
C ALA A 49 -24.51 9.24 -20.15
N VAL A 50 -25.23 9.04 -19.04
CA VAL A 50 -25.09 7.86 -18.17
C VAL A 50 -25.43 6.59 -18.94
N LYS A 51 -26.58 6.56 -19.63
CA LYS A 51 -27.01 5.41 -20.44
C LYS A 51 -25.98 5.05 -21.51
N LEU A 52 -25.51 6.01 -22.31
CA LEU A 52 -24.48 5.79 -23.33
C LEU A 52 -23.14 5.33 -22.76
N SER A 53 -22.83 5.67 -21.51
CA SER A 53 -21.62 5.19 -20.84
C SER A 53 -21.75 3.73 -20.41
N LEU A 54 -22.91 3.34 -19.88
CA LEU A 54 -23.21 1.95 -19.51
C LEU A 54 -23.35 1.03 -20.73
N GLU A 55 -23.95 1.50 -21.83
CA GLU A 55 -24.04 0.73 -23.09
C GLU A 55 -22.66 0.38 -23.65
N ARG A 56 -21.67 1.28 -23.50
CA ARG A 56 -20.29 1.02 -23.93
C ARG A 56 -19.49 0.18 -22.93
N ASN A 57 -19.77 0.32 -21.64
CA ASN A 57 -19.15 -0.46 -20.59
C ASN A 57 -20.12 -0.61 -19.40
N PRO A 58 -20.66 -1.80 -19.13
CA PRO A 58 -21.62 -2.00 -18.03
C PRO A 58 -21.03 -1.71 -16.64
N ASN A 59 -19.69 -1.69 -16.52
CA ASN A 59 -18.99 -1.37 -15.28
C ASN A 59 -18.48 0.08 -15.25
N ALA A 60 -18.98 0.98 -16.10
CA ALA A 60 -18.50 2.36 -16.23
C ALA A 60 -18.52 3.18 -14.93
N PHE A 61 -19.49 2.92 -14.07
CA PHE A 61 -19.69 3.63 -12.79
C PHE A 61 -19.44 2.75 -11.57
N LYS A 62 -18.88 1.54 -11.77
CA LYS A 62 -18.39 0.72 -10.65
C LYS A 62 -16.98 1.17 -10.26
N PRO A 63 -16.60 1.11 -8.98
CA PRO A 63 -15.23 1.41 -8.56
C PRO A 63 -14.21 0.62 -9.39
N LYS A 64 -13.21 1.31 -9.96
CA LYS A 64 -12.19 0.68 -10.82
C LYS A 64 -11.28 -0.27 -10.04
N ILE A 65 -11.15 -0.02 -8.74
CA ILE A 65 -10.34 -0.77 -7.78
C ILE A 65 -11.29 -1.12 -6.64
N GLY A 66 -11.42 -2.41 -6.32
CA GLY A 66 -12.32 -2.84 -5.27
C GLY A 66 -11.87 -2.31 -3.91
N VAL A 67 -12.84 -1.90 -3.10
CA VAL A 67 -12.62 -1.41 -1.76
C VAL A 67 -13.14 -2.49 -0.82
N ALA A 68 -12.25 -3.39 -0.36
CA ALA A 68 -12.63 -4.34 0.67
C ALA A 68 -12.78 -3.60 2.01
N PRO A 69 -13.91 -3.76 2.72
CA PRO A 69 -13.96 -3.49 4.15
C PRO A 69 -13.16 -4.60 4.85
N ARG A 70 -12.29 -4.25 5.81
CA ARG A 70 -11.56 -5.19 6.70
C ARG A 70 -10.37 -5.98 6.13
N GLY A 71 -9.23 -5.28 5.96
CA GLY A 71 -7.93 -5.81 6.40
C GLY A 71 -7.26 -7.00 5.67
N ARG A 72 -7.94 -7.82 4.88
CA ARG A 72 -7.29 -8.84 4.05
C ARG A 72 -6.69 -8.21 2.79
N VAL A 73 -5.56 -8.72 2.30
CA VAL A 73 -5.05 -8.40 0.95
C VAL A 73 -5.98 -9.09 -0.04
N ASP A 74 -7.15 -8.48 -0.21
CA ASP A 74 -8.18 -9.00 -1.07
C ASP A 74 -7.73 -8.80 -2.51
N VAL A 75 -7.81 -9.86 -3.31
CA VAL A 75 -7.69 -9.84 -4.79
C VAL A 75 -8.63 -8.76 -5.38
N GLU A 76 -9.64 -8.35 -4.62
CA GLU A 76 -10.55 -7.26 -4.92
C GLU A 76 -9.91 -5.85 -4.93
N ARG A 77 -8.81 -5.59 -4.19
CA ARG A 77 -8.07 -4.30 -4.28
C ARG A 77 -7.23 -4.18 -5.55
N LEU A 78 -7.34 -5.12 -6.47
CA LEU A 78 -6.62 -5.07 -7.73
C LEU A 78 -7.40 -4.25 -8.76
N HIS A 79 -6.64 -3.51 -9.58
CA HIS A 79 -7.22 -2.81 -10.70
C HIS A 79 -7.74 -3.85 -11.72
N GLN A 80 -9.07 -4.05 -11.76
CA GLN A 80 -9.71 -5.13 -12.51
C GLN A 80 -9.39 -5.09 -14.01
N LYS A 81 -9.19 -3.90 -14.58
CA LYS A 81 -8.84 -3.76 -16.00
C LYS A 81 -7.33 -3.74 -16.27
N GLY A 82 -6.53 -3.40 -15.27
CA GLY A 82 -5.11 -3.13 -15.42
C GLY A 82 -4.80 -1.79 -16.11
N CYS A 83 -3.65 -1.20 -15.75
CA CYS A 83 -3.20 0.07 -16.35
C CYS A 83 -2.46 -0.15 -17.68
N HIS A 84 -2.26 0.92 -18.47
CA HIS A 84 -1.61 0.88 -19.79
C HIS A 84 -0.46 1.90 -19.88
N CYS A 85 0.23 2.13 -18.77
CA CYS A 85 1.23 3.18 -18.65
C CYS A 85 2.46 2.91 -19.52
N LYS A 86 2.98 3.94 -20.20
CA LYS A 86 4.20 3.83 -21.04
C LYS A 86 5.41 4.57 -20.49
N LYS A 87 5.21 5.69 -19.78
CA LYS A 87 6.29 6.63 -19.39
C LYS A 87 6.41 6.87 -17.89
N SER A 88 5.41 6.48 -17.10
CA SER A 88 5.42 6.76 -15.66
C SER A 88 6.22 5.73 -14.86
N ASN A 89 6.64 4.63 -15.49
CA ASN A 89 7.11 3.40 -14.83
C ASN A 89 6.15 2.95 -13.71
N CYS A 90 4.87 3.35 -13.79
CA CYS A 90 3.86 3.15 -12.77
C CYS A 90 4.21 3.74 -11.39
N LEU A 91 5.10 4.74 -11.32
CA LEU A 91 5.53 5.39 -10.06
C LEU A 91 5.02 6.83 -9.89
N LYS A 92 4.01 7.22 -10.66
CA LYS A 92 3.41 8.55 -10.64
C LYS A 92 1.89 8.43 -10.67
N ASN A 93 1.18 9.47 -10.22
CA ASN A 93 -0.29 9.50 -10.20
C ASN A 93 -0.95 9.43 -11.60
N TYR A 94 -0.17 9.46 -12.69
CA TYR A 94 -0.67 9.11 -14.02
C TYR A 94 -1.05 7.63 -14.16
N CYS A 95 -0.58 6.77 -13.24
CA CYS A 95 -0.95 5.37 -13.17
C CYS A 95 -2.08 5.19 -12.17
N GLU A 96 -3.22 4.65 -12.62
CA GLU A 96 -4.39 4.39 -11.77
C GLU A 96 -4.05 3.45 -10.60
N CYS A 97 -3.21 2.43 -10.80
CA CYS A 97 -2.78 1.53 -9.72
C CYS A 97 -1.97 2.28 -8.65
N TYR A 98 -1.01 3.11 -9.09
CA TYR A 98 -0.15 3.88 -8.18
C TYR A 98 -0.93 4.95 -7.40
N GLU A 99 -1.84 5.65 -8.10
CA GLU A 99 -2.72 6.64 -7.49
C GLU A 99 -3.51 6.02 -6.34
N ALA A 100 -4.12 4.86 -6.58
CA ALA A 100 -4.90 4.10 -5.60
C ALA A 100 -4.06 3.27 -4.61
N LYS A 101 -2.73 3.40 -4.64
CA LYS A 101 -1.79 2.77 -3.70
C LYS A 101 -1.81 1.24 -3.75
N VAL A 102 -2.11 0.65 -4.90
CA VAL A 102 -2.09 -0.80 -5.12
C VAL A 102 -0.99 -1.17 -6.12
N PRO A 103 -0.39 -2.37 -6.04
CA PRO A 103 0.58 -2.82 -7.03
C PRO A 103 -0.10 -3.01 -8.39
N CYS A 104 0.69 -2.85 -9.45
CA CYS A 104 0.35 -3.39 -10.76
C CYS A 104 0.42 -4.91 -10.71
N THR A 105 -0.48 -5.56 -11.44
CA THR A 105 -0.56 -7.02 -11.61
C THR A 105 -0.42 -7.39 -13.08
N ASP A 106 -0.45 -8.69 -13.37
CA ASP A 106 -0.35 -9.25 -14.73
C ASP A 106 -1.46 -8.77 -15.68
N ARG A 107 -2.54 -8.19 -15.14
CA ARG A 107 -3.61 -7.57 -15.95
C ARG A 107 -3.18 -6.22 -16.53
N CYS A 108 -2.14 -5.60 -15.98
CA CYS A 108 -1.60 -4.33 -16.45
C CYS A 108 -0.74 -4.54 -17.71
N LYS A 109 -1.00 -3.76 -18.76
CA LYS A 109 -0.23 -3.74 -20.02
C LYS A 109 0.78 -2.60 -20.04
N CYS A 110 1.35 -2.27 -18.89
CA CYS A 110 2.31 -1.18 -18.74
C CYS A 110 3.71 -1.60 -19.20
N ILE A 111 4.47 -0.64 -19.73
CA ILE A 111 5.85 -0.83 -20.18
C ILE A 111 6.80 -0.32 -19.09
N SER A 112 7.86 -1.11 -18.80
CA SER A 112 8.87 -0.80 -17.79
C SER A 112 8.28 -0.48 -16.41
N CYS A 113 7.31 -1.31 -15.97
CA CYS A 113 6.65 -1.16 -14.68
C CYS A 113 7.65 -1.28 -13.52
N ARG A 114 7.55 -0.37 -12.55
CA ARG A 114 8.28 -0.41 -11.27
C ARG A 114 7.33 -0.28 -10.07
N ASN A 115 6.08 -0.68 -10.25
CA ASN A 115 5.06 -0.71 -9.19
C ASN A 115 4.54 -2.14 -9.01
N THR A 116 5.42 -3.12 -9.02
CA THR A 116 5.07 -4.48 -8.64
C THR A 116 5.03 -4.62 -7.12
N GLU A 117 4.54 -5.76 -6.62
CA GLU A 117 4.60 -6.07 -5.19
C GLU A 117 6.04 -6.06 -4.66
N ASN A 118 6.98 -6.65 -5.41
CA ASN A 118 8.40 -6.67 -5.08
C ASN A 118 9.04 -5.26 -5.06
N ASP A 119 8.72 -4.39 -6.03
CA ASP A 119 9.20 -2.99 -6.05
C ASP A 119 8.73 -2.18 -4.84
N ARG A 120 7.57 -2.54 -4.28
CA ARG A 120 7.02 -1.87 -3.09
C ARG A 120 7.70 -2.40 -1.84
N ALA A 121 7.86 -3.72 -1.71
CA ALA A 121 8.54 -4.35 -0.57
C ALA A 121 10.01 -3.91 -0.43
N THR A 122 10.75 -3.80 -1.54
CA THR A 122 12.13 -3.26 -1.56
C THR A 122 12.22 -1.82 -1.07
N LYS A 123 11.27 -0.95 -1.45
CA LYS A 123 11.22 0.44 -0.95
C LYS A 123 10.92 0.54 0.54
N PHE A 124 10.11 -0.36 1.09
CA PHE A 124 9.89 -0.41 2.54
C PHE A 124 11.17 -0.81 3.28
N ARG A 125 11.94 -1.78 2.78
CA ARG A 125 13.24 -2.16 3.35
C ARG A 125 14.25 -1.01 3.35
N ASN A 126 14.42 -0.31 2.23
CA ASN A 126 15.38 0.80 2.12
C ASN A 126 14.99 2.03 2.96
N LYS A 127 13.73 2.15 3.36
CA LYS A 127 13.28 3.26 4.22
C LYS A 127 13.67 3.06 5.69
N PHE A 128 13.90 1.82 6.12
CA PHE A 128 14.39 1.49 7.46
C PHE A 128 15.92 1.46 7.56
N SER A 129 16.64 1.24 6.46
CA SER A 129 18.11 1.36 6.42
C SER A 129 18.61 2.81 6.31
N ALA A 130 17.75 3.75 5.93
CA ALA A 130 18.08 5.17 5.76
C ALA A 130 17.73 6.06 6.99
N SER A 131 17.30 5.48 8.12
CA SER A 131 17.13 6.19 9.40
C SER A 131 18.13 5.66 10.43
N SER A 132 19.38 6.07 10.28
CA SER A 132 20.39 6.02 11.34
C SER A 132 21.11 7.36 11.39
N ASP A 133 20.36 8.44 11.62
CA ASP A 133 20.91 9.71 12.10
C ASP A 133 20.66 9.80 13.62
N VAL A 134 21.44 9.01 14.38
CA VAL A 134 21.62 9.25 15.81
C VAL A 134 22.98 9.92 15.96
N ARG A 135 22.96 11.25 16.17
CA ARG A 135 24.12 12.05 16.55
C ARG A 135 24.59 11.64 17.95
N PRO A 136 25.88 11.33 18.18
CA PRO A 136 26.49 11.43 19.48
C PRO A 136 27.24 12.77 19.60
N VAL A 137 26.94 13.48 20.69
CA VAL A 137 27.76 14.57 21.23
C VAL A 137 28.91 13.94 22.02
N LEU A 138 30.16 14.36 21.75
CA LEU A 138 31.22 14.74 22.71
C LEU A 138 32.64 14.69 22.08
N GLY A 139 33.39 15.80 22.21
CA GLY A 139 34.82 15.79 22.58
C GLY A 139 35.90 15.78 21.48
N SER A 140 36.52 16.93 21.25
CA SER A 140 37.61 17.26 20.31
C SER A 140 38.92 16.45 20.41
N VAL A 141 39.54 16.19 19.25
CA VAL A 141 40.95 16.55 18.96
C VAL A 141 41.07 16.95 17.47
N GLN A 142 41.77 18.05 17.20
CA GLN A 142 42.00 18.61 15.88
C GLN A 142 43.15 17.90 15.15
N ALA A 143 43.01 17.67 13.84
CA ALA A 143 44.03 17.96 12.83
C ALA A 143 43.43 17.80 11.42
N GLU A 144 43.95 18.58 10.48
CA GLU A 144 43.25 19.10 9.31
C GLU A 144 43.24 18.20 8.05
N MET A 145 42.29 18.55 7.17
CA MET A 145 42.48 18.82 5.73
C MET A 145 41.98 17.80 4.69
N ARG A 146 41.18 18.38 3.77
CA ARG A 146 40.94 18.09 2.35
C ARG A 146 39.71 17.25 1.98
N ALA A 147 38.69 18.01 1.58
CA ALA A 147 37.80 17.68 0.48
C ALA A 147 38.57 17.17 -0.74
N SER A 148 38.12 16.06 -1.32
CA SER A 148 38.10 15.75 -2.76
C SER A 148 37.38 14.41 -2.98
N SER A 149 36.17 14.49 -3.53
CA SER A 149 35.69 13.50 -4.52
C SER A 149 36.71 13.47 -5.67
N PRO A 150 37.14 12.31 -6.22
CA PRO A 150 36.41 11.70 -7.34
C PRO A 150 36.62 10.17 -7.54
N PHE A 151 36.03 9.67 -8.62
CA PHE A 151 36.11 8.35 -9.28
C PHE A 151 35.08 7.30 -8.84
N SER A 152 34.04 7.03 -9.63
CA SER A 152 33.98 6.40 -10.98
C SER A 152 34.34 4.92 -11.00
N ASP A 153 33.31 4.15 -11.38
CA ASP A 153 33.30 2.88 -12.12
C ASP A 153 34.30 1.80 -11.72
N GLU A 154 33.80 0.68 -11.21
CA GLU A 154 33.93 -0.62 -11.87
C GLU A 154 33.30 -1.73 -11.01
N GLU A 155 32.60 -2.64 -11.70
CA GLU A 155 32.26 -3.96 -11.20
C GLU A 155 33.53 -4.64 -10.66
N SER A 156 33.60 -4.80 -9.35
CA SER A 156 34.36 -5.88 -8.75
C SER A 156 33.38 -6.67 -7.92
N GLU A 157 33.16 -7.91 -8.34
CA GLU A 157 32.57 -8.97 -7.54
C GLU A 157 33.46 -9.18 -6.30
N ALA A 158 33.33 -8.29 -5.32
CA ALA A 158 33.75 -8.53 -3.97
C ALA A 158 32.57 -9.23 -3.30
N GLU A 159 32.63 -10.56 -3.26
CA GLU A 159 31.80 -11.37 -2.38
C GLU A 159 31.87 -10.78 -0.97
N THR A 160 30.86 -10.02 -0.60
CA THR A 160 30.48 -9.86 0.79
C THR A 160 30.16 -11.27 1.30
N PRO A 161 30.65 -11.70 2.47
CA PRO A 161 30.26 -12.99 3.01
C PRO A 161 28.74 -12.97 3.18
N GLU A 162 28.04 -13.67 2.28
CA GLU A 162 26.65 -14.04 2.47
C GLU A 162 26.53 -14.62 3.88
N PRO A 163 25.53 -14.19 4.69
CA PRO A 163 25.19 -14.92 5.89
C PRO A 163 24.93 -16.37 5.45
N SER A 164 25.84 -17.26 5.80
CA SER A 164 26.03 -18.55 5.12
C SER A 164 24.92 -19.56 5.42
N ASP A 165 23.95 -19.15 6.24
CA ASP A 165 22.77 -19.94 6.53
C ASP A 165 21.54 -19.02 6.55
N PRO A 166 20.55 -19.24 5.66
CA PRO A 166 19.28 -18.51 5.69
C PRO A 166 18.56 -18.61 7.04
N LYS A 167 18.89 -19.59 7.89
CA LYS A 167 18.42 -19.72 9.28
C LYS A 167 18.93 -18.65 10.24
N THR A 168 19.89 -17.82 9.85
CA THR A 168 20.37 -16.70 10.69
C THR A 168 19.47 -15.46 10.60
N LEU A 169 18.51 -15.46 9.68
CA LEU A 169 17.70 -14.30 9.36
C LEU A 169 16.34 -14.37 10.09
N PRO A 170 15.89 -13.29 10.76
CA PRO A 170 14.65 -13.31 11.55
C PRO A 170 13.39 -13.70 10.77
N TRP A 171 13.37 -13.45 9.46
CA TRP A 171 12.25 -13.79 8.58
C TRP A 171 12.20 -15.27 8.19
N PHE A 172 13.29 -16.03 8.36
CA PHE A 172 13.31 -17.46 8.06
C PHE A 172 12.38 -18.26 8.99
N TYR A 173 12.30 -17.85 10.25
CA TYR A 173 11.44 -18.48 11.26
C TYR A 173 10.00 -17.96 11.23
N MET A 174 9.72 -16.90 10.47
CA MET A 174 8.39 -16.33 10.34
C MET A 174 7.68 -16.91 9.13
N THR A 175 7.36 -18.21 9.20
CA THR A 175 6.61 -18.92 8.15
C THR A 175 5.12 -18.60 8.24
N ASP A 176 4.37 -18.87 7.17
CA ASP A 176 2.91 -18.72 7.17
C ASP A 176 2.26 -19.54 8.29
N GLU A 177 2.79 -20.72 8.60
CA GLU A 177 2.34 -21.57 9.71
C GLU A 177 2.55 -20.91 11.08
N VAL A 178 3.69 -20.25 11.28
CA VAL A 178 3.99 -19.53 12.54
C VAL A 178 3.07 -18.31 12.69
N VAL A 179 2.83 -17.59 11.59
CA VAL A 179 1.90 -16.46 11.57
C VAL A 179 0.47 -16.92 11.83
N GLU A 180 0.04 -18.03 11.22
CA GLU A 180 -1.29 -18.61 11.43
C GLU A 180 -1.46 -19.07 12.88
N ALA A 181 -0.50 -19.80 13.44
CA ALA A 181 -0.53 -20.24 14.83
C ALA A 181 -0.60 -19.06 15.82
N ALA A 182 0.22 -18.02 15.61
CA ALA A 182 0.17 -16.81 16.44
C ALA A 182 -1.19 -16.11 16.31
N THR A 183 -1.76 -16.05 15.10
CA THR A 183 -3.07 -15.45 14.87
C THR A 183 -4.18 -16.24 15.57
N LEU A 184 -4.13 -17.58 15.52
CA LEU A 184 -5.09 -18.44 16.21
C LEU A 184 -5.03 -18.25 17.74
N CYS A 185 -3.84 -18.08 18.32
CA CYS A 185 -3.71 -17.77 19.74
C CYS A 185 -4.39 -16.44 20.12
N LEU A 186 -4.23 -15.40 19.30
CA LEU A 186 -4.87 -14.09 19.53
C LEU A 186 -6.40 -14.18 19.42
N VAL A 187 -6.90 -14.91 18.42
CA VAL A 187 -8.34 -15.09 18.22
C VAL A 187 -8.94 -15.87 19.38
N ALA A 188 -8.31 -16.98 19.80
CA ALA A 188 -8.77 -17.75 20.95
C ALA A 188 -8.82 -16.90 22.23
N GLN A 189 -7.81 -16.04 22.45
CA GLN A 189 -7.80 -15.14 23.61
C GLN A 189 -8.92 -14.09 23.55
N ALA A 190 -9.26 -13.60 22.35
CA ALA A 190 -10.39 -12.69 22.15
C ALA A 190 -11.72 -13.38 22.47
N GLU A 191 -11.93 -14.58 21.92
CA GLU A 191 -13.16 -15.35 22.10
C GLU A 191 -13.41 -15.74 23.56
N GLU A 192 -12.36 -16.12 24.30
CA GLU A 192 -12.45 -16.43 25.73
C GLU A 192 -12.95 -15.22 26.53
N LEU A 193 -12.38 -14.04 26.27
CA LEU A 193 -12.77 -12.80 26.97
C LEU A 193 -14.16 -12.31 26.57
N GLU A 194 -14.56 -12.52 25.32
CA GLU A 194 -15.94 -12.24 24.90
C GLU A 194 -16.95 -13.16 25.60
N SER A 195 -16.57 -14.41 25.86
CA SER A 195 -17.42 -15.40 26.54
C SER A 195 -17.65 -15.12 28.03
N GLU A 196 -16.71 -14.44 28.69
CA GLU A 196 -16.80 -14.05 30.11
C GLU A 196 -17.79 -12.90 30.37
N GLY A 197 -18.14 -12.14 29.33
CA GLY A 197 -19.13 -11.06 29.37
C GLY A 197 -18.67 -9.81 30.14
N GLY A 198 -19.03 -8.62 29.64
CA GLY A 198 -18.75 -7.35 30.33
C GLY A 198 -17.30 -6.83 30.23
N VAL A 199 -16.52 -7.34 29.26
CA VAL A 199 -15.18 -6.84 28.97
C VAL A 199 -15.25 -5.52 28.19
N THR A 200 -14.48 -4.52 28.61
CA THR A 200 -14.36 -3.24 27.90
C THR A 200 -13.35 -3.36 26.75
N ASP A 201 -13.50 -2.55 25.71
CA ASP A 201 -12.57 -2.51 24.57
C ASP A 201 -11.11 -2.35 25.01
N GLU A 202 -10.84 -1.52 26.03
CA GLU A 202 -9.50 -1.32 26.59
C GLU A 202 -8.91 -2.59 27.23
N LYS A 203 -9.73 -3.40 27.90
CA LYS A 203 -9.30 -4.66 28.52
C LYS A 203 -9.05 -5.72 27.47
N LEU A 204 -9.89 -5.77 26.43
CA LEU A 204 -9.72 -6.66 25.30
C LEU A 204 -8.41 -6.33 24.56
N GLU A 205 -8.19 -5.06 24.22
CA GLU A 205 -6.96 -4.60 23.56
C GLU A 205 -5.72 -4.95 24.37
N MET A 206 -5.73 -4.68 25.68
CA MET A 206 -4.61 -4.99 26.55
C MET A 206 -4.33 -6.50 26.63
N ALA A 207 -5.36 -7.35 26.61
CA ALA A 207 -5.18 -8.79 26.63
C ALA A 207 -4.61 -9.32 25.30
N ILE A 208 -5.08 -8.81 24.17
CA ILE A 208 -4.57 -9.17 22.84
C ILE A 208 -3.11 -8.75 22.69
N LEU A 209 -2.73 -7.55 23.16
CA LEU A 209 -1.33 -7.10 23.13
C LEU A 209 -0.42 -7.97 24.01
N LYS A 210 -0.90 -8.42 25.17
CA LYS A 210 -0.16 -9.35 26.03
C LYS A 210 0.03 -10.70 25.35
N GLU A 211 -1.03 -11.23 24.74
CA GLU A 211 -0.98 -12.51 24.03
C GLU A 211 -0.07 -12.44 22.80
N PHE A 212 -0.08 -11.31 22.09
CA PHE A 212 0.85 -11.06 21.01
C PHE A 212 2.30 -11.05 21.48
N GLY A 213 2.57 -10.37 22.61
CA GLY A 213 3.88 -10.40 23.26
C GLY A 213 4.33 -11.80 23.66
N ARG A 214 3.42 -12.63 24.18
CA ARG A 214 3.68 -14.04 24.49
C ARG A 214 4.05 -14.85 23.25
N CYS A 215 3.26 -14.72 22.17
CA CYS A 215 3.51 -15.39 20.91
C CYS A 215 4.87 -14.99 20.32
N LEU A 216 5.19 -13.69 20.31
CA LEU A 216 6.49 -13.20 19.85
C LEU A 216 7.64 -13.75 20.69
N GLY A 217 7.48 -13.79 22.02
CA GLY A 217 8.46 -14.40 22.92
C GLY A 217 8.75 -15.86 22.56
N GLN A 218 7.70 -16.64 22.30
CA GLN A 218 7.83 -18.05 21.93
C GLN A 218 8.53 -18.24 20.58
N VAL A 219 8.23 -17.37 19.60
CA VAL A 219 8.89 -17.38 18.30
C VAL A 219 10.38 -17.07 18.44
N ILE A 220 10.73 -16.06 19.25
CA ILE A 220 12.12 -15.69 19.52
C ILE A 220 12.85 -16.83 20.23
N GLU A 221 12.26 -17.41 21.27
CA GLU A 221 12.85 -18.53 22.02
C GLU A 221 13.08 -19.75 21.12
N ASN A 222 12.11 -20.10 20.28
CA ASN A 222 12.26 -21.22 19.35
C ASN A 222 13.32 -20.94 18.28
N ALA A 223 13.40 -19.70 17.78
CA ALA A 223 14.42 -19.30 16.81
C ALA A 223 15.84 -19.31 17.41
N THR A 224 15.99 -18.91 18.68
CA THR A 224 17.30 -18.94 19.37
C THR A 224 17.71 -20.35 19.77
N LEU A 225 16.77 -21.22 20.17
CA LEU A 225 17.03 -22.63 20.43
C LEU A 225 17.47 -23.37 19.16
N GLN A 226 16.80 -23.17 18.04
CA GLN A 226 17.18 -23.81 16.76
C GLN A 226 18.52 -23.31 16.21
N SER A 227 18.94 -22.09 16.58
CA SER A 227 20.26 -21.55 16.23
C SER A 227 21.40 -22.09 17.10
N SER A 228 21.10 -22.71 18.26
CA SER A 228 22.09 -23.25 19.21
C SER A 228 22.42 -24.74 19.02
N VAL A 229 21.66 -25.42 18.15
CA VAL A 229 21.80 -26.86 17.84
C VAL A 229 22.45 -27.10 16.46
N ALA A 230 22.82 -26.02 15.75
CA ALA A 230 23.50 -26.04 14.45
C ALA A 230 25.01 -25.85 14.57
#